data_AF-A0ABD3QDW9-F1
#
_entry.id   AF-A0ABD3QDW9-F1
#
_cell.length_a   1.000
_cell.length_b   1.000
_cell.length_c   1.000
_cell.angle_alpha   90.00
_cell.angle_beta   90.00
_cell.angle_gamma   90.00
#
_symmetry.space_group_name_H-M   'P 1'
#
loop_
_entity.id
_entity.type
_entity.pdbx_description
1 polymer ?
#
loop_
_entity_poly.entity_id
_entity_poly.type
_entity_poly.pdbx_seq_one_letter_code
_entity_poly.pdbx_strand_id
1 'polypeptide(L)'
;MSKFKCTPDKAFFIVCSLLSILLLLQNDHYLTRYIISLEKAVEAQHQPPYQDGPRVKFIAYPHRISLGSGSSVQCRWETIDHDNGTKLATLIGGNAQQLDYTQRTALSEGICISPTLEQHLHIFSSTEAIECLSSSSSSQLIITGDSYMKQLFIGLADILLSKHVSKDKEILNSAQRNKILTMSQHLIEGRRLQDSSFPSVTFGCQPEECYGKRNMTICSACINNISNQLLNNVTWVLGVGIHSVSRYYQYTKRNGPAINSTIHEITTFLDTQRQDHQRDLIFVSSPSYHYNADYPTQHERMTEFYEQLLPQMIHRSPFVDVFQATDSCIWKNCSVDGSHRKRFVNRWKAQLLLNTLCEVV
;
A
#
# COMPACT_ATOMS: atom_id res chain seq x y z
N MET A 1 -15.11 7.52 -50.02
CA MET A 1 -16.04 7.83 -48.92
C MET A 1 -17.39 7.22 -49.26
N SER A 2 -17.92 6.32 -48.44
CA SER A 2 -19.20 5.63 -48.69
C SER A 2 -19.96 5.44 -47.37
N LYS A 3 -21.21 5.92 -47.31
CA LYS A 3 -22.07 5.77 -46.13
C LYS A 3 -22.84 4.45 -46.24
N PHE A 4 -22.43 3.44 -45.49
CA PHE A 4 -23.25 2.23 -45.32
C PHE A 4 -24.49 2.55 -44.48
N LYS A 5 -25.68 2.37 -45.07
CA LYS A 5 -26.93 2.18 -44.31
C LYS A 5 -27.15 0.68 -44.16
N CYS A 6 -27.36 0.22 -42.93
CA CYS A 6 -27.79 -1.15 -42.67
C CYS A 6 -29.31 -1.20 -42.51
N THR A 7 -29.96 -2.15 -43.17
CA THR A 7 -31.35 -2.55 -42.93
C THR A 7 -31.36 -3.99 -42.40
N PRO A 8 -32.20 -4.32 -41.41
CA PRO A 8 -32.10 -5.59 -40.70
C PRO A 8 -32.77 -6.73 -41.48
N ASP A 9 -32.01 -7.78 -41.78
CA ASP A 9 -32.58 -9.10 -42.08
C ASP A 9 -31.76 -10.22 -41.39
N LYS A 10 -32.44 -11.28 -40.97
CA LYS A 10 -32.03 -12.08 -39.79
C LYS A 10 -30.85 -13.02 -40.03
N ALA A 11 -30.57 -13.40 -41.28
CA ALA A 11 -29.51 -14.36 -41.62
C ALA A 11 -28.09 -13.85 -41.36
N PHE A 12 -27.87 -12.53 -41.30
CA PHE A 12 -26.51 -11.94 -41.24
C PHE A 12 -25.86 -11.97 -39.84
N PHE A 13 -26.63 -12.25 -38.79
CA PHE A 13 -26.17 -12.14 -37.40
C PHE A 13 -25.01 -13.08 -37.02
N ILE A 14 -25.00 -14.30 -37.54
CA ILE A 14 -24.05 -15.35 -37.11
C ILE A 14 -22.62 -15.03 -37.60
N VAL A 15 -22.48 -14.59 -38.85
CA VAL A 15 -21.16 -14.29 -39.45
C VAL A 15 -20.54 -13.04 -38.81
N CYS A 16 -21.33 -11.99 -38.56
CA CYS A 16 -20.86 -10.80 -37.85
C CYS A 16 -20.45 -11.11 -36.39
N SER A 17 -21.11 -12.06 -35.73
CA SER A 17 -20.77 -12.46 -34.36
C SER A 17 -19.39 -13.12 -34.28
N LEU A 18 -19.07 -14.05 -35.18
CA LEU A 18 -17.77 -14.72 -35.21
C LEU A 18 -16.62 -13.76 -35.58
N LEU A 19 -16.85 -12.84 -36.53
CA LEU A 19 -15.83 -11.84 -36.89
C LEU A 19 -15.57 -10.84 -35.75
N SER A 20 -16.61 -10.51 -34.96
CA SER A 20 -16.48 -9.67 -33.76
C SER A 20 -15.63 -10.35 -32.68
N ILE A 21 -15.79 -11.67 -32.48
CA ILE A 21 -15.00 -12.46 -31.52
C ILE A 21 -13.52 -12.48 -31.91
N LEU A 22 -13.18 -12.63 -33.19
CA LEU A 22 -11.78 -12.54 -33.65
C LEU A 22 -11.19 -11.14 -33.45
N LEU A 23 -11.96 -10.07 -33.71
CA LEU A 23 -11.52 -8.69 -33.52
C LEU A 23 -11.30 -8.32 -32.05
N LEU A 24 -12.00 -8.97 -31.11
CA LEU A 24 -11.71 -8.78 -29.68
C LEU A 24 -10.40 -9.43 -29.25
N LEU A 25 -10.01 -10.58 -29.82
CA LEU A 25 -8.81 -11.33 -29.40
C LEU A 25 -7.48 -10.66 -29.80
N GLN A 26 -7.53 -9.58 -30.59
CA GLN A 26 -6.37 -8.71 -30.89
C GLN A 26 -6.40 -7.38 -30.11
N ASN A 27 -7.32 -7.20 -29.15
CA ASN A 27 -7.46 -5.99 -28.33
C ASN A 27 -7.59 -6.32 -26.84
N ASP A 28 -6.66 -5.81 -26.00
CA ASP A 28 -6.67 -6.01 -24.52
C ASP A 28 -8.03 -5.71 -23.86
N HIS A 29 -8.83 -4.82 -24.45
CA HIS A 29 -10.16 -4.42 -23.98
C HIS A 29 -11.17 -5.57 -23.76
N TYR A 30 -11.04 -6.72 -24.41
CA TYR A 30 -11.94 -7.86 -24.15
C TYR A 30 -11.49 -8.75 -22.98
N LEU A 31 -10.19 -8.80 -22.70
CA LEU A 31 -9.66 -9.61 -21.59
C LEU A 31 -10.24 -9.11 -20.25
N THR A 32 -10.28 -7.79 -20.07
CA THR A 32 -10.90 -7.13 -18.90
C THR A 32 -12.41 -7.40 -18.81
N ARG A 33 -13.13 -7.45 -19.94
CA ARG A 33 -14.58 -7.75 -19.93
C ARG A 33 -14.91 -9.19 -19.57
N TYR A 34 -14.01 -10.14 -19.85
CA TYR A 34 -14.19 -11.53 -19.42
C TYR A 34 -13.97 -11.69 -17.90
N ILE A 35 -13.05 -10.92 -17.31
CA ILE A 35 -12.81 -10.87 -15.86
C ILE A 35 -14.07 -10.36 -15.12
N ILE A 36 -14.67 -9.26 -15.59
CA ILE A 36 -15.88 -8.65 -15.01
C ILE A 36 -17.11 -9.59 -15.02
N SER A 37 -17.12 -10.61 -15.89
CA SER A 37 -18.20 -11.61 -15.92
C SER A 37 -18.01 -12.76 -14.92
N LEU A 38 -16.80 -12.98 -14.40
CA LEU A 38 -16.50 -14.01 -13.40
C LEU A 38 -16.71 -13.53 -11.96
N GLU A 39 -16.54 -12.23 -11.71
CA GLU A 39 -16.73 -11.60 -10.39
C GLU A 39 -18.17 -11.80 -9.88
N LYS A 40 -19.16 -11.72 -10.78
CA LYS A 40 -20.58 -11.96 -10.50
C LYS A 40 -20.94 -13.39 -10.04
N ALA A 41 -20.01 -14.35 -10.14
CA ALA A 41 -20.23 -15.72 -9.68
C ALA A 41 -19.69 -15.99 -8.26
N VAL A 42 -18.98 -15.03 -7.64
CA VAL A 42 -18.23 -15.25 -6.40
C VAL A 42 -18.71 -14.36 -5.23
N GLU A 43 -19.30 -13.20 -5.49
CA GLU A 43 -19.82 -12.27 -4.45
C GLU A 43 -21.12 -12.77 -3.76
N ALA A 44 -21.57 -13.99 -4.10
CA ALA A 44 -22.74 -14.67 -3.55
C ALA A 44 -22.57 -15.16 -2.09
N GLN A 45 -21.46 -14.84 -1.42
CA GLN A 45 -21.22 -15.12 0.00
C GLN A 45 -20.99 -13.82 0.80
N HIS A 46 -22.00 -12.95 0.83
CA HIS A 46 -22.07 -11.93 1.88
C HIS A 46 -22.38 -12.62 3.22
N GLN A 47 -21.38 -12.72 4.11
CA GLN A 47 -21.66 -12.85 5.54
C GLN A 47 -22.08 -11.46 6.07
N PRO A 48 -23.06 -11.38 7.00
CA PRO A 48 -23.42 -10.11 7.63
C PRO A 48 -22.26 -9.57 8.48
N PRO A 49 -22.21 -8.24 8.75
CA PRO A 49 -21.19 -7.66 9.62
C PRO A 49 -21.24 -8.32 11.00
N TYR A 50 -20.07 -8.76 11.48
CA TYR A 50 -19.93 -9.52 12.72
C TYR A 50 -20.07 -8.60 13.93
N GLN A 51 -21.18 -8.70 14.68
CA GLN A 51 -21.53 -7.72 15.71
C GLN A 51 -20.80 -7.88 17.05
N ASP A 52 -20.12 -9.01 17.28
CA ASP A 52 -19.37 -9.28 18.53
C ASP A 52 -17.86 -9.00 18.41
N GLY A 53 -17.44 -8.25 17.38
CA GLY A 53 -16.05 -7.83 17.19
C GLY A 53 -15.63 -6.64 18.07
N PRO A 54 -14.33 -6.42 18.29
CA PRO A 54 -13.83 -5.17 18.86
C PRO A 54 -14.20 -4.00 17.95
N ARG A 55 -14.70 -2.89 18.52
CA ARG A 55 -15.08 -1.71 17.73
C ARG A 55 -13.83 -0.96 17.27
N VAL A 56 -13.86 -0.40 16.07
CA VAL A 56 -12.71 0.33 15.51
C VAL A 56 -13.13 1.68 14.96
N LYS A 57 -12.32 2.70 15.24
CA LYS A 57 -12.51 4.06 14.72
C LYS A 57 -11.26 4.58 14.02
N PHE A 58 -11.46 5.50 13.09
CA PHE A 58 -10.40 6.34 12.55
C PHE A 58 -9.83 7.29 13.61
N ILE A 59 -8.50 7.46 13.63
CA ILE A 59 -7.81 8.45 14.45
C ILE A 59 -7.73 9.76 13.66
N ALA A 60 -8.51 10.76 14.07
CA ALA A 60 -8.49 12.09 13.45
C ALA A 60 -7.10 12.74 13.52
N TYR A 61 -6.80 13.66 12.59
CA TYR A 61 -5.50 14.33 12.55
C TYR A 61 -5.29 15.25 13.78
N PRO A 62 -4.09 15.26 14.41
CA PRO A 62 -2.91 14.45 14.07
C PRO A 62 -3.08 12.98 14.45
N HIS A 63 -2.87 12.10 13.46
CA HIS A 63 -2.81 10.66 13.67
C HIS A 63 -1.67 10.30 14.65
N ARG A 64 -1.60 9.04 15.11
CA ARG A 64 -0.54 8.57 16.02
C ARG A 64 0.84 8.96 15.46
N ILE A 65 1.53 9.88 16.17
CA ILE A 65 2.74 10.57 15.66
C ILE A 65 3.81 9.57 15.22
N SER A 66 3.94 8.46 15.94
CA SER A 66 4.68 7.29 15.49
C SER A 66 4.24 6.08 16.30
N LEU A 67 4.40 4.88 15.74
CA LEU A 67 4.40 3.62 16.49
C LEU A 67 5.79 3.33 17.09
N GLY A 68 6.60 4.36 17.33
CA GLY A 68 8.02 4.23 17.57
C GLY A 68 8.83 4.12 16.28
N SER A 69 10.14 4.29 16.39
CA SER A 69 11.09 4.24 15.25
C SER A 69 12.52 3.96 15.71
N GLY A 70 13.41 3.65 14.77
CA GLY A 70 14.79 3.28 15.09
C GLY A 70 14.88 1.96 15.87
N SER A 71 15.93 1.80 16.66
CA SER A 71 16.13 0.58 17.48
C SER A 71 14.96 0.25 18.43
N SER A 72 14.12 1.23 18.79
CA SER A 72 12.93 1.00 19.62
C SER A 72 11.86 0.12 18.94
N VAL A 73 11.88 0.01 17.61
CA VAL A 73 10.96 -0.83 16.82
C VAL A 73 11.67 -1.86 15.97
N GLN A 74 12.94 -2.13 16.26
CA GLN A 74 13.58 -3.36 15.81
C GLN A 74 12.80 -4.55 16.37
N CYS A 75 12.47 -5.50 15.51
CA CYS A 75 11.49 -6.54 15.79
C CYS A 75 12.03 -7.92 15.40
N ARG A 76 11.31 -8.98 15.76
CA ARG A 76 11.58 -10.34 15.26
C ARG A 76 10.45 -10.76 14.35
N TRP A 77 10.78 -11.30 13.18
CA TRP A 77 9.78 -12.00 12.37
C TRP A 77 9.49 -13.37 12.99
N GLU A 78 8.20 -13.61 13.25
CA GLU A 78 7.66 -14.84 13.82
C GLU A 78 6.34 -15.20 13.12
N THR A 79 6.10 -16.51 12.94
CA THR A 79 4.75 -17.04 12.70
C THR A 79 4.12 -17.35 14.04
N ILE A 80 2.80 -17.18 14.16
CA ILE A 80 2.06 -17.48 15.39
C ILE A 80 1.03 -18.57 15.09
N ASP A 81 1.27 -19.76 15.64
CA ASP A 81 0.32 -20.87 15.59
C ASP A 81 -0.96 -20.52 16.36
N HIS A 82 -2.11 -20.97 15.86
CA HIS A 82 -3.43 -20.61 16.39
C HIS A 82 -3.67 -21.04 17.85
N ASP A 83 -2.86 -21.96 18.38
CA ASP A 83 -2.94 -22.44 19.77
C ASP A 83 -2.22 -21.52 20.78
N ASN A 84 -1.44 -20.52 20.34
CA ASN A 84 -0.69 -19.61 21.22
C ASN A 84 -1.59 -18.49 21.81
N GLY A 85 -2.63 -18.91 22.53
CA GLY A 85 -3.84 -18.12 22.78
C GLY A 85 -3.66 -16.78 23.48
N THR A 86 -2.69 -16.60 24.38
CA THR A 86 -2.50 -15.34 25.11
C THR A 86 -1.96 -14.23 24.21
N LYS A 87 -0.82 -14.48 23.54
CA LYS A 87 -0.23 -13.53 22.58
C LYS A 87 -1.17 -13.29 21.40
N LEU A 88 -1.83 -14.34 20.93
CA LEU A 88 -2.82 -14.23 19.86
C LEU A 88 -4.00 -13.34 20.25
N ALA A 89 -4.58 -13.52 21.45
CA ALA A 89 -5.70 -12.69 21.92
C ALA A 89 -5.31 -11.21 22.08
N THR A 90 -4.11 -10.90 22.57
CA THR A 90 -3.60 -9.51 22.65
C THR A 90 -3.54 -8.85 21.27
N LEU A 91 -3.10 -9.59 20.25
CA LEU A 91 -2.88 -9.05 18.89
C LEU A 91 -4.15 -8.93 18.04
N ILE A 92 -5.28 -9.53 18.44
CA ILE A 92 -6.52 -9.54 17.65
C ILE A 92 -7.75 -9.02 18.43
N GLY A 93 -7.60 -8.70 19.71
CA GLY A 93 -8.70 -8.20 20.56
C GLY A 93 -9.90 -9.15 20.72
N GLY A 94 -9.73 -10.46 20.45
CA GLY A 94 -10.85 -11.39 20.29
C GLY A 94 -10.47 -12.88 20.27
N ASN A 95 -11.38 -13.72 19.78
CA ASN A 95 -11.23 -15.19 19.79
C ASN A 95 -10.44 -15.70 18.57
N ALA A 96 -9.39 -16.49 18.82
CA ALA A 96 -8.57 -17.17 17.82
C ALA A 96 -9.38 -18.05 16.81
N GLN A 97 -10.57 -18.52 17.19
CA GLN A 97 -11.46 -19.31 16.32
C GLN A 97 -12.19 -18.46 15.27
N GLN A 98 -12.20 -17.13 15.43
CA GLN A 98 -13.04 -16.20 14.66
C GLN A 98 -12.23 -15.26 13.74
N LEU A 99 -10.91 -15.46 13.66
CA LEU A 99 -10.01 -14.74 12.76
C LEU A 99 -10.59 -14.62 11.34
N ASP A 100 -10.40 -13.48 10.67
CA ASP A 100 -10.75 -13.36 9.24
C ASP A 100 -9.68 -14.01 8.34
N TYR A 101 -9.84 -13.89 7.01
CA TYR A 101 -8.80 -14.32 6.08
C TYR A 101 -7.49 -13.54 6.30
N THR A 102 -7.57 -12.23 6.50
CA THR A 102 -6.41 -11.35 6.68
C THR A 102 -5.57 -11.72 7.89
N GLN A 103 -6.20 -11.84 9.07
CA GLN A 103 -5.53 -12.14 10.33
C GLN A 103 -4.88 -13.53 10.30
N ARG A 104 -5.62 -14.58 9.89
CA ARG A 104 -5.03 -15.93 9.70
C ARG A 104 -3.81 -15.90 8.80
N THR A 105 -3.88 -15.13 7.71
CA THR A 105 -2.81 -15.07 6.72
C THR A 105 -1.60 -14.31 7.25
N ALA A 106 -1.79 -13.16 7.92
CA ALA A 106 -0.69 -12.46 8.58
C ALA A 106 0.03 -13.34 9.61
N LEU A 107 -0.71 -14.01 10.50
CA LEU A 107 -0.17 -14.87 11.56
C LEU A 107 0.63 -16.07 11.02
N SER A 108 0.19 -16.66 9.89
CA SER A 108 0.82 -17.84 9.28
C SER A 108 1.91 -17.51 8.24
N GLU A 109 1.85 -16.36 7.58
CA GLU A 109 2.91 -15.90 6.66
C GLU A 109 4.06 -15.20 7.38
N GLY A 110 3.81 -14.65 8.58
CA GLY A 110 4.78 -14.00 9.45
C GLY A 110 4.50 -12.51 9.68
N ILE A 111 4.71 -12.08 10.92
CA ILE A 111 4.60 -10.69 11.37
C ILE A 111 5.88 -10.27 12.11
N CYS A 112 6.14 -8.96 12.22
CA CYS A 112 7.30 -8.42 12.93
C CYS A 112 6.88 -7.53 14.09
N ILE A 113 6.86 -8.11 15.30
CA ILE A 113 6.51 -7.42 16.54
C ILE A 113 7.79 -6.97 17.24
N SER A 114 7.86 -5.68 17.60
CA SER A 114 8.87 -5.20 18.55
C SER A 114 8.35 -5.43 19.98
N PRO A 115 9.20 -5.85 20.93
CA PRO A 115 8.82 -6.00 22.34
C PRO A 115 8.24 -4.72 22.98
N THR A 116 8.54 -3.53 22.44
CA THR A 116 7.96 -2.26 22.89
C THR A 116 6.51 -2.04 22.42
N LEU A 117 6.10 -2.76 21.37
CA LEU A 117 4.83 -2.58 20.67
C LEU A 117 3.88 -3.77 20.79
N GLU A 118 4.28 -4.86 21.45
CA GLU A 118 3.47 -6.09 21.57
C GLU A 118 2.11 -5.86 22.25
N GLN A 119 1.98 -4.81 23.08
CA GLN A 119 0.73 -4.37 23.71
C GLN A 119 0.02 -3.21 22.98
N HIS A 120 0.62 -2.71 21.88
CA HIS A 120 0.17 -1.53 21.15
C HIS A 120 -0.20 -1.82 19.68
N LEU A 121 0.14 -3.00 19.18
CA LEU A 121 -0.17 -3.48 17.82
C LEU A 121 -1.42 -4.37 17.82
N HIS A 122 -2.34 -4.04 16.92
CA HIS A 122 -3.50 -4.85 16.58
C HIS A 122 -3.38 -5.33 15.12
N ILE A 123 -3.74 -6.58 14.85
CA ILE A 123 -3.78 -7.16 13.50
C ILE A 123 -5.22 -7.00 13.01
N PHE A 124 -5.46 -5.96 12.22
CA PHE A 124 -6.79 -5.63 11.73
C PHE A 124 -7.33 -6.70 10.79
N SER A 125 -8.55 -7.17 11.04
CA SER A 125 -9.31 -7.94 10.06
C SER A 125 -9.71 -7.07 8.86
N SER A 126 -10.14 -7.69 7.75
CA SER A 126 -10.68 -6.92 6.62
C SER A 126 -11.88 -6.07 7.05
N THR A 127 -12.72 -6.56 7.97
CA THR A 127 -13.91 -5.86 8.48
C THR A 127 -13.52 -4.64 9.31
N GLU A 128 -12.59 -4.79 10.25
CA GLU A 128 -12.09 -3.70 11.10
C GLU A 128 -11.34 -2.62 10.29
N ALA A 129 -10.60 -3.03 9.26
CA ALA A 129 -9.91 -2.10 8.36
C ALA A 129 -10.90 -1.30 7.48
N ILE A 130 -12.00 -1.93 7.05
CA ILE A 130 -13.12 -1.25 6.37
C ILE A 130 -13.83 -0.30 7.35
N GLU A 131 -14.23 -0.77 8.53
CA GLU A 131 -14.92 0.02 9.56
C GLU A 131 -14.11 1.26 9.93
N CYS A 132 -12.80 1.10 10.21
CA CYS A 132 -11.90 2.22 10.45
C CYS A 132 -11.93 3.24 9.31
N LEU A 133 -11.53 2.83 8.11
CA LEU A 133 -11.29 3.76 7.00
C LEU A 133 -12.58 4.36 6.41
N SER A 134 -13.75 3.77 6.71
CA SER A 134 -15.07 4.28 6.34
C SER A 134 -15.77 5.06 7.46
N SER A 135 -15.44 4.84 8.73
CA SER A 135 -16.00 5.60 9.87
C SER A 135 -15.72 7.10 9.74
N SER A 136 -14.58 7.45 9.14
CA SER A 136 -14.29 8.79 8.66
C SER A 136 -15.00 9.05 7.33
N SER A 137 -16.30 9.33 7.42
CA SER A 137 -17.26 9.51 6.30
C SER A 137 -16.93 10.65 5.32
N SER A 138 -15.78 11.32 5.49
CA SER A 138 -15.31 12.43 4.68
C SER A 138 -13.81 12.36 4.34
N SER A 139 -13.06 11.31 4.71
CA SER A 139 -11.63 11.19 4.35
C SER A 139 -11.38 10.25 3.18
N GLN A 140 -10.69 10.74 2.15
CA GLN A 140 -10.06 9.87 1.14
C GLN A 140 -8.62 9.55 1.54
N LEU A 141 -8.23 8.27 1.46
CA LEU A 141 -6.85 7.83 1.71
C LEU A 141 -6.10 7.74 0.36
N ILE A 142 -5.11 8.61 0.15
CA ILE A 142 -4.33 8.63 -1.09
C ILE A 142 -2.88 8.23 -0.79
N ILE A 143 -2.51 7.04 -1.26
CA ILE A 143 -1.15 6.53 -1.18
C ILE A 143 -0.36 7.04 -2.39
N THR A 144 0.83 7.59 -2.19
CA THR A 144 1.67 8.13 -3.27
C THR A 144 3.15 7.97 -2.91
N GLY A 145 4.04 8.03 -3.91
CA GLY A 145 5.48 7.91 -3.67
C GLY A 145 6.24 7.12 -4.73
N ASP A 146 7.28 6.42 -4.27
CA ASP A 146 8.12 5.57 -5.11
C ASP A 146 7.54 4.15 -5.33
N SER A 147 8.37 3.26 -5.87
CA SER A 147 8.01 1.88 -6.17
C SER A 147 7.52 1.05 -4.98
N TYR A 148 7.94 1.35 -3.75
CA TYR A 148 7.52 0.59 -2.57
C TYR A 148 6.17 1.07 -2.02
N MET A 149 5.78 2.31 -2.30
CA MET A 149 4.44 2.82 -1.98
C MET A 149 3.37 2.16 -2.86
N LYS A 150 3.71 1.80 -4.11
CA LYS A 150 2.87 0.93 -4.94
C LYS A 150 2.69 -0.46 -4.30
N GLN A 151 3.72 -1.00 -3.65
CA GLN A 151 3.63 -2.27 -2.93
C GLN A 151 2.81 -2.15 -1.64
N LEU A 152 2.94 -1.06 -0.89
CA LEU A 152 2.10 -0.76 0.28
C LEU A 152 0.60 -0.71 -0.09
N PHE A 153 0.25 0.00 -1.16
CA PHE A 153 -1.12 0.04 -1.66
C PHE A 153 -1.65 -1.36 -2.03
N ILE A 154 -0.83 -2.19 -2.69
CA ILE A 154 -1.21 -3.57 -3.02
C ILE A 154 -1.42 -4.41 -1.74
N GLY A 155 -0.58 -4.23 -0.72
CA GLY A 155 -0.76 -4.88 0.59
C GLY A 155 -2.03 -4.45 1.32
N LEU A 156 -2.37 -3.15 1.29
CA LEU A 156 -3.63 -2.65 1.84
C LEU A 156 -4.85 -3.13 1.04
N ALA A 157 -4.72 -3.24 -0.29
CA ALA A 157 -5.78 -3.79 -1.13
C ALA A 157 -6.04 -5.28 -0.87
N ASP A 158 -5.01 -6.08 -0.55
CA ASP A 158 -5.19 -7.48 -0.12
C ASP A 158 -6.04 -7.57 1.16
N ILE A 159 -5.79 -6.67 2.13
CA ILE A 159 -6.52 -6.57 3.41
C ILE A 159 -7.98 -6.17 3.14
N LEU A 160 -8.21 -5.02 2.50
CA LEU A 160 -9.55 -4.47 2.31
C LEU A 160 -10.44 -5.33 1.40
N LEU A 161 -9.85 -6.13 0.51
CA LEU A 161 -10.59 -7.07 -0.33
C LEU A 161 -10.67 -8.49 0.28
N SER A 162 -10.09 -8.71 1.47
CA SER A 162 -9.97 -10.01 2.16
C SER A 162 -9.48 -11.15 1.24
N LYS A 163 -8.54 -10.86 0.33
CA LYS A 163 -8.04 -11.80 -0.70
C LYS A 163 -6.72 -11.37 -1.32
N HIS A 164 -5.83 -12.32 -1.63
CA HIS A 164 -4.59 -12.02 -2.35
C HIS A 164 -4.81 -11.63 -3.82
N VAL A 165 -4.70 -10.35 -4.13
CA VAL A 165 -4.84 -9.80 -5.49
C VAL A 165 -3.77 -10.40 -6.40
N SER A 166 -4.22 -10.96 -7.53
CA SER A 166 -3.42 -11.72 -8.49
C SER A 166 -2.91 -13.10 -8.00
N LYS A 167 -3.62 -13.74 -7.06
CA LYS A 167 -3.28 -15.07 -6.49
C LYS A 167 -1.89 -15.11 -5.87
N ASP A 168 -1.60 -14.07 -5.09
CA ASP A 168 -0.34 -13.81 -4.40
C ASP A 168 0.95 -13.90 -5.23
N LYS A 169 0.84 -13.63 -6.53
CA LYS A 169 2.02 -13.58 -7.40
C LYS A 169 2.99 -12.50 -6.94
N GLU A 170 4.24 -12.91 -6.81
CA GLU A 170 5.34 -12.05 -6.41
C GLU A 170 5.64 -10.94 -7.41
N ILE A 171 6.11 -9.82 -6.88
CA ILE A 171 6.29 -8.56 -7.63
C ILE A 171 7.77 -8.41 -7.98
N LEU A 172 8.20 -9.10 -9.03
CA LEU A 172 9.61 -9.20 -9.45
C LEU A 172 10.11 -7.94 -10.19
N ASN A 173 9.21 -7.15 -10.80
CA ASN A 173 9.60 -5.99 -11.61
C ASN A 173 8.51 -4.91 -11.73
N SER A 174 8.87 -3.77 -12.31
CA SER A 174 7.99 -2.60 -12.47
C SER A 174 6.75 -2.84 -13.35
N ALA A 175 6.82 -3.73 -14.35
CA ALA A 175 5.68 -4.05 -15.21
C ALA A 175 4.64 -4.91 -14.47
N GLN A 176 5.07 -5.94 -13.74
CA GLN A 176 4.22 -6.72 -12.84
C GLN A 176 3.62 -5.84 -11.74
N ARG A 177 4.44 -4.96 -11.14
CA ARG A 177 4.01 -3.99 -10.10
C ARG A 177 2.90 -3.07 -10.61
N ASN A 178 3.07 -2.47 -11.78
CA ASN A 178 2.04 -1.62 -12.38
C ASN A 178 0.78 -2.43 -12.74
N LYS A 179 0.91 -3.65 -13.30
CA LYS A 179 -0.25 -4.50 -13.60
C LYS A 179 -1.06 -4.86 -12.35
N ILE A 180 -0.40 -5.28 -11.27
CA ILE A 180 -1.06 -5.65 -10.02
C ILE A 180 -1.64 -4.40 -9.33
N LEU A 181 -0.98 -3.24 -9.41
CA LEU A 181 -1.52 -1.96 -8.94
C LEU A 181 -2.82 -1.58 -9.66
N THR A 182 -2.85 -1.62 -10.99
CA THR A 182 -4.06 -1.33 -11.79
C THR A 182 -5.19 -2.31 -11.46
N MET A 183 -4.90 -3.61 -11.32
CA MET A 183 -5.88 -4.60 -10.87
C MET A 183 -6.41 -4.30 -9.46
N SER A 184 -5.51 -3.94 -8.52
CA SER A 184 -5.87 -3.64 -7.12
C SER A 184 -6.80 -2.43 -7.04
N GLN A 185 -6.47 -1.33 -7.73
CA GLN A 185 -7.34 -0.16 -7.81
C GLN A 185 -8.69 -0.48 -8.46
N HIS A 186 -8.71 -1.26 -9.53
CA HIS A 186 -9.96 -1.61 -10.21
C HIS A 186 -10.89 -2.43 -9.31
N LEU A 187 -10.34 -3.34 -8.49
CA LEU A 187 -11.10 -4.13 -7.52
C LEU A 187 -11.59 -3.29 -6.34
N ILE A 188 -10.76 -2.38 -5.80
CA ILE A 188 -11.14 -1.44 -4.73
C ILE A 188 -12.24 -0.50 -5.20
N GLU A 189 -12.07 0.14 -6.36
CA GLU A 189 -13.09 1.04 -6.94
C GLU A 189 -14.35 0.27 -7.34
N GLY A 190 -14.21 -0.94 -7.90
CA GLY A 190 -15.33 -1.82 -8.23
C GLY A 190 -16.17 -2.15 -6.99
N ARG A 191 -15.53 -2.49 -5.87
CA ARG A 191 -16.23 -2.71 -4.59
C ARG A 191 -16.88 -1.42 -4.07
N ARG A 192 -16.19 -0.27 -4.11
CA ARG A 192 -16.71 1.04 -3.70
C ARG A 192 -17.91 1.52 -4.53
N LEU A 193 -18.02 1.08 -5.79
CA LEU A 193 -19.17 1.37 -6.65
C LEU A 193 -20.37 0.43 -6.41
N GLN A 194 -20.17 -0.73 -5.78
CA GLN A 194 -21.25 -1.60 -5.28
C GLN A 194 -21.71 -1.17 -3.88
N ASP A 195 -20.76 -0.75 -3.06
CA ASP A 195 -20.88 -0.58 -1.61
C ASP A 195 -20.32 0.79 -1.24
N SER A 196 -21.20 1.77 -1.08
CA SER A 196 -20.83 3.15 -0.72
C SER A 196 -20.31 3.28 0.72
N SER A 197 -20.33 2.21 1.51
CA SER A 197 -19.69 2.14 2.84
C SER A 197 -18.28 1.53 2.79
N PHE A 198 -17.78 1.15 1.61
CA PHE A 198 -16.41 0.70 1.41
C PHE A 198 -15.45 1.90 1.28
N PRO A 199 -14.23 1.87 1.84
CA PRO A 199 -13.41 3.06 1.99
C PRO A 199 -12.84 3.58 0.66
N SER A 200 -12.71 4.90 0.56
CA SER A 200 -12.13 5.57 -0.61
C SER A 200 -10.60 5.56 -0.53
N VAL A 201 -9.97 4.53 -1.13
CA VAL A 201 -8.51 4.32 -1.10
C VAL A 201 -7.94 4.27 -2.52
N THR A 202 -7.01 5.16 -2.86
CA THR A 202 -6.42 5.26 -4.21
C THR A 202 -4.90 5.38 -4.19
N PHE A 203 -4.23 5.02 -5.31
CA PHE A 203 -2.80 5.33 -5.49
C PHE A 203 -2.64 6.53 -6.44
N GLY A 204 -2.20 7.66 -5.89
CA GLY A 204 -2.07 8.93 -6.61
C GLY A 204 -0.94 8.97 -7.66
N CYS A 205 -0.92 10.05 -8.44
CA CYS A 205 0.21 10.44 -9.30
C CYS A 205 0.69 9.40 -10.34
N GLN A 206 -0.25 8.57 -10.82
CA GLN A 206 -0.05 7.60 -11.90
C GLN A 206 0.17 8.27 -13.28
N PRO A 207 0.75 7.57 -14.27
CA PRO A 207 1.15 6.15 -14.29
C PRO A 207 2.52 5.85 -13.65
N GLU A 208 3.40 6.84 -13.57
CA GLU A 208 4.78 6.65 -13.12
C GLU A 208 4.92 6.54 -11.58
N GLU A 209 6.15 6.42 -11.11
CA GLU A 209 6.51 6.60 -9.70
C GLU A 209 6.88 8.08 -9.56
N CYS A 210 6.10 8.83 -8.78
CA CYS A 210 6.14 10.29 -8.76
C CYS A 210 7.40 10.85 -8.10
N TYR A 211 8.00 10.07 -7.18
CA TYR A 211 9.33 10.31 -6.63
C TYR A 211 10.37 9.37 -7.22
N GLY A 212 11.63 9.79 -7.15
CA GLY A 212 12.77 8.93 -7.45
C GLY A 212 13.06 8.70 -8.94
N LYS A 213 12.05 8.75 -9.83
CA LYS A 213 12.26 8.87 -11.30
C LYS A 213 12.18 10.30 -11.81
N ARG A 214 11.46 11.19 -11.11
CA ARG A 214 11.26 12.61 -11.46
C ARG A 214 11.79 13.54 -10.36
N ASN A 215 11.84 14.86 -10.61
CA ASN A 215 12.15 15.86 -9.59
C ASN A 215 10.94 16.00 -8.62
N MET A 216 11.17 16.30 -7.34
CA MET A 216 10.09 16.32 -6.35
C MET A 216 9.00 17.35 -6.64
N THR A 217 9.33 18.46 -7.31
CA THR A 217 8.35 19.47 -7.78
C THR A 217 7.22 18.88 -8.63
N ILE A 218 7.49 17.80 -9.37
CA ILE A 218 6.47 17.12 -10.19
C ILE A 218 5.48 16.36 -9.32
N CYS A 219 5.91 15.81 -8.18
CA CYS A 219 4.95 15.27 -7.23
C CYS A 219 4.23 16.35 -6.44
N SER A 220 4.88 17.46 -6.05
CA SER A 220 4.20 18.61 -5.46
C SER A 220 3.07 19.11 -6.37
N ALA A 221 3.35 19.26 -7.66
CA ALA A 221 2.35 19.65 -8.66
C ALA A 221 1.20 18.63 -8.77
N CYS A 222 1.49 17.33 -8.70
CA CYS A 222 0.45 16.29 -8.68
C CYS A 222 -0.42 16.34 -7.41
N ILE A 223 0.20 16.38 -6.22
CA ILE A 223 -0.50 16.37 -4.92
C ILE A 223 -1.33 17.65 -4.79
N ASN A 224 -0.80 18.81 -5.22
CA ASN A 224 -1.54 20.06 -5.33
C ASN A 224 -2.73 19.92 -6.29
N ASN A 225 -2.53 19.39 -7.50
CA ASN A 225 -3.62 19.25 -8.48
C ASN A 225 -4.74 18.31 -7.98
N ILE A 226 -4.39 17.19 -7.34
CA ILE A 226 -5.38 16.26 -6.78
C ILE A 226 -6.09 16.91 -5.58
N SER A 227 -5.36 17.55 -4.66
CA SER A 227 -5.96 18.23 -3.49
C SER A 227 -6.92 19.34 -3.93
N ASN A 228 -6.56 20.13 -4.94
CA ASN A 228 -7.40 21.20 -5.49
C ASN A 228 -8.66 20.67 -6.23
N GLN A 229 -8.74 19.38 -6.52
CA GLN A 229 -9.90 18.72 -7.16
C GLN A 229 -10.81 18.02 -6.13
N LEU A 230 -10.37 17.86 -4.88
CA LEU A 230 -11.10 17.14 -3.84
C LEU A 230 -11.64 18.12 -2.79
N LEU A 231 -12.97 18.14 -2.61
CA LEU A 231 -13.67 19.03 -1.68
C LEU A 231 -13.70 18.50 -0.23
N ASN A 232 -13.00 17.40 0.03
CA ASN A 232 -13.12 16.55 1.21
C ASN A 232 -11.79 16.51 1.98
N ASN A 233 -11.80 15.94 3.19
CA ASN A 233 -10.55 15.66 3.90
C ASN A 233 -9.74 14.62 3.11
N VAL A 234 -8.43 14.79 3.03
CA VAL A 234 -7.55 13.85 2.31
C VAL A 234 -6.36 13.48 3.19
N THR A 235 -6.31 12.21 3.58
CA THR A 235 -5.16 11.64 4.26
C THR A 235 -4.17 11.14 3.22
N TRP A 236 -3.02 11.82 3.16
CA TRP A 236 -1.95 11.52 2.22
C TRP A 236 -0.94 10.59 2.88
N VAL A 237 -0.68 9.44 2.27
CA VAL A 237 0.34 8.48 2.74
C VAL A 237 1.50 8.47 1.76
N LEU A 238 2.62 9.05 2.15
CA LEU A 238 3.76 9.35 1.29
C LEU A 238 5.02 8.61 1.75
N GLY A 239 5.70 7.92 0.84
CA GLY A 239 7.01 7.32 1.10
C GLY A 239 7.98 7.51 -0.06
N VAL A 240 9.20 7.95 0.28
CA VAL A 240 10.18 8.48 -0.67
C VAL A 240 11.61 8.22 -0.20
N GLY A 241 12.56 8.37 -1.13
CA GLY A 241 13.99 8.40 -0.86
C GLY A 241 14.76 7.37 -1.69
N ILE A 242 14.17 6.21 -1.97
CA ILE A 242 14.91 5.02 -2.41
C ILE A 242 15.63 5.20 -3.76
N HIS A 243 14.94 5.73 -4.77
CA HIS A 243 15.58 6.07 -6.04
C HIS A 243 16.14 7.50 -6.05
N SER A 244 15.82 8.35 -5.07
CA SER A 244 16.44 9.68 -4.93
C SER A 244 17.91 9.52 -4.53
N VAL A 245 18.18 8.75 -3.48
CA VAL A 245 19.52 8.29 -3.08
C VAL A 245 20.20 7.61 -4.27
N SER A 246 19.57 6.59 -4.86
CA SER A 246 20.16 5.85 -5.99
C SER A 246 20.49 6.74 -7.21
N ARG A 247 19.71 7.79 -7.48
CA ARG A 247 19.96 8.72 -8.60
C ARG A 247 21.21 9.54 -8.34
N TYR A 248 21.27 10.26 -7.21
CA TYR A 248 22.41 11.14 -6.94
C TYR A 248 23.74 10.36 -6.93
N TYR A 249 23.75 9.15 -6.39
CA TYR A 249 24.92 8.27 -6.39
C TYR A 249 25.44 7.89 -7.79
N GLN A 250 24.57 7.80 -8.81
CA GLN A 250 24.99 7.54 -10.20
C GLN A 250 25.70 8.75 -10.83
N TYR A 251 25.38 9.97 -10.40
CA TYR A 251 25.93 11.21 -10.98
C TYR A 251 27.16 11.76 -10.25
N THR A 252 27.23 11.69 -8.91
CA THR A 252 28.25 12.42 -8.14
C THR A 252 29.58 11.69 -7.97
N LYS A 253 29.58 10.34 -7.98
CA LYS A 253 30.70 9.48 -7.49
C LYS A 253 31.24 9.89 -6.09
N ARG A 254 30.46 10.61 -5.28
CA ARG A 254 30.83 11.10 -3.94
C ARG A 254 29.61 11.01 -3.02
N ASN A 255 29.81 10.39 -1.86
CA ASN A 255 28.74 9.88 -1.00
C ASN A 255 27.95 11.00 -0.29
N GLY A 256 28.62 11.82 0.54
CA GLY A 256 27.96 12.75 1.47
C GLY A 256 27.02 13.82 0.89
N PRO A 257 27.32 14.48 -0.25
CA PRO A 257 26.45 15.53 -0.79
C PRO A 257 25.06 15.02 -1.26
N ALA A 258 24.99 13.75 -1.68
CA ALA A 258 23.78 13.13 -2.20
C ALA A 258 22.68 12.98 -1.15
N ILE A 259 23.05 12.48 0.03
CA ILE A 259 22.11 12.17 1.12
C ILE A 259 21.57 13.46 1.74
N ASN A 260 22.46 14.40 2.10
CA ASN A 260 22.06 15.70 2.64
C ASN A 260 21.16 16.49 1.67
N SER A 261 21.46 16.50 0.37
CA SER A 261 20.59 17.13 -0.64
C SER A 261 19.22 16.46 -0.72
N THR A 262 19.18 15.12 -0.65
CA THR A 262 17.91 14.36 -0.69
C THR A 262 17.06 14.61 0.55
N ILE A 263 17.67 14.61 1.75
CA ILE A 263 16.98 14.89 3.01
C ILE A 263 16.45 16.32 3.02
N HIS A 264 17.24 17.31 2.55
CA HIS A 264 16.79 18.69 2.44
C HIS A 264 15.63 18.86 1.44
N GLU A 265 15.66 18.17 0.29
CA GLU A 265 14.53 18.15 -0.67
C GLU A 265 13.26 17.61 0.03
N ILE A 266 13.38 16.47 0.73
CA ILE A 266 12.31 15.83 1.51
C ILE A 266 11.74 16.76 2.59
N THR A 267 12.57 17.29 3.50
CA THR A 267 12.08 18.13 4.61
C THR A 267 11.44 19.42 4.09
N THR A 268 12.02 20.05 3.06
CA THR A 268 11.49 21.29 2.47
C THR A 268 10.12 21.04 1.84
N PHE A 269 9.94 19.91 1.15
CA PHE A 269 8.64 19.49 0.63
C PHE A 269 7.62 19.31 1.76
N LEU A 270 7.96 18.56 2.82
CA LEU A 270 7.05 18.28 3.93
C LEU A 270 6.65 19.55 4.69
N ASP A 271 7.61 20.44 4.94
CA ASP A 271 7.34 21.75 5.52
C ASP A 271 6.41 22.59 4.63
N THR A 272 6.58 22.54 3.31
CA THR A 272 5.68 23.21 2.34
C THR A 272 4.25 22.64 2.42
N GLN A 273 4.08 21.30 2.36
CA GLN A 273 2.76 20.67 2.44
C GLN A 273 2.03 20.94 3.76
N ARG A 274 2.80 21.14 4.85
CA ARG A 274 2.28 21.48 6.17
C ARG A 274 1.91 22.96 6.31
N GLN A 275 2.63 23.85 5.66
CA GLN A 275 2.32 25.29 5.61
C GLN A 275 1.03 25.59 4.82
N ASP A 276 0.66 24.74 3.87
CA ASP A 276 -0.64 24.81 3.17
C ASP A 276 -1.85 24.48 4.08
N HIS A 277 -1.63 24.10 5.35
CA HIS A 277 -2.64 23.92 6.43
C HIS A 277 -3.82 22.95 6.18
N GLN A 278 -3.88 22.25 5.04
CA GLN A 278 -5.05 21.48 4.60
C GLN A 278 -4.77 19.98 4.31
N ARG A 279 -3.67 19.40 4.81
CA ARG A 279 -3.25 18.04 4.42
C ARG A 279 -2.82 17.19 5.61
N ASP A 280 -3.59 16.14 5.85
CA ASP A 280 -3.32 15.09 6.83
C ASP A 280 -2.22 14.17 6.28
N LEU A 281 -0.96 14.55 6.47
CA LEU A 281 0.19 13.90 5.81
C LEU A 281 0.89 12.89 6.74
N ILE A 282 0.87 11.62 6.34
CA ILE A 282 1.62 10.52 6.95
C ILE A 282 2.85 10.23 6.09
N PHE A 283 4.02 10.17 6.73
CA PHE A 283 5.26 9.75 6.09
C PHE A 283 5.55 8.27 6.37
N VAL A 284 5.95 7.53 5.35
CA VAL A 284 6.40 6.14 5.44
C VAL A 284 7.87 6.10 5.08
N SER A 285 8.70 5.49 5.93
CA SER A 285 10.13 5.40 5.67
C SER A 285 10.44 4.61 4.38
N SER A 286 11.62 4.81 3.80
CA SER A 286 12.14 3.80 2.88
C SER A 286 12.31 2.45 3.61
N PRO A 287 12.09 1.30 2.95
CA PRO A 287 12.53 0.02 3.47
C PRO A 287 14.07 -0.05 3.49
N SER A 288 14.63 -0.97 4.28
CA SER A 288 16.04 -1.32 4.15
C SER A 288 16.29 -2.17 2.91
N TYR A 289 17.57 -2.34 2.54
CA TYR A 289 18.02 -3.37 1.62
C TYR A 289 18.73 -4.46 2.39
N HIS A 290 18.63 -5.70 1.91
CA HIS A 290 19.57 -6.75 2.31
C HIS A 290 20.77 -6.72 1.37
N TYR A 291 21.93 -7.22 1.83
CA TYR A 291 23.12 -7.28 0.99
C TYR A 291 22.85 -8.09 -0.28
N ASN A 292 23.16 -7.52 -1.44
CA ASN A 292 23.16 -8.18 -2.74
C ASN A 292 24.52 -7.87 -3.41
N ALA A 293 25.16 -8.89 -3.99
CA ALA A 293 26.45 -8.77 -4.68
C ALA A 293 26.41 -7.83 -5.90
N ASP A 294 25.25 -7.66 -6.54
CA ASP A 294 25.03 -6.70 -7.64
C ASP A 294 25.02 -5.24 -7.13
N TYR A 295 24.69 -5.03 -5.86
CA TYR A 295 24.48 -3.72 -5.23
C TYR A 295 25.13 -3.62 -3.83
N PRO A 296 26.43 -3.92 -3.68
CA PRO A 296 27.03 -4.25 -2.38
C PRO A 296 26.97 -3.12 -1.35
N THR A 297 27.03 -1.86 -1.80
CA THR A 297 26.95 -0.66 -0.93
C THR A 297 25.52 -0.16 -0.70
N GLN A 298 24.48 -0.84 -1.21
CA GLN A 298 23.12 -0.29 -1.19
C GLN A 298 22.45 -0.40 0.19
N HIS A 299 22.77 -1.45 0.96
CA HIS A 299 22.37 -1.53 2.38
C HIS A 299 22.96 -0.35 3.16
N GLU A 300 24.29 -0.24 3.21
CA GLU A 300 25.02 0.81 3.94
C GLU A 300 24.49 2.23 3.66
N ARG A 301 24.28 2.58 2.39
CA ARG A 301 23.78 3.91 1.97
C ARG A 301 22.33 4.17 2.35
N MET A 302 21.50 3.13 2.39
CA MET A 302 20.09 3.26 2.79
C MET A 302 19.95 3.30 4.31
N THR A 303 20.83 2.62 5.05
CA THR A 303 21.01 2.79 6.50
C THR A 303 21.49 4.21 6.81
N GLU A 304 22.57 4.69 6.18
CA GLU A 304 23.08 6.07 6.34
C GLU A 304 21.99 7.13 6.04
N PHE A 305 21.24 6.96 4.95
CA PHE A 305 20.13 7.84 4.60
C PHE A 305 19.01 7.81 5.65
N TYR A 306 18.62 6.63 6.14
CA TYR A 306 17.59 6.47 7.15
C TYR A 306 18.01 7.06 8.50
N GLU A 307 19.25 6.83 8.94
CA GLU A 307 19.80 7.37 10.20
C GLU A 307 19.89 8.91 10.18
N GLN A 308 20.22 9.51 9.04
CA GLN A 308 20.23 10.97 8.88
C GLN A 308 18.82 11.57 8.70
N LEU A 309 17.89 10.83 8.08
CA LEU A 309 16.50 11.28 7.87
C LEU A 309 15.65 11.17 9.14
N LEU A 310 15.77 10.08 9.91
CA LEU A 310 14.86 9.77 11.01
C LEU A 310 14.74 10.90 12.07
N PRO A 311 15.85 11.51 12.56
CA PRO A 311 15.78 12.63 13.50
C PRO A 311 15.07 13.87 12.93
N GLN A 312 15.02 14.02 11.60
CA GLN A 312 14.27 15.08 10.93
C GLN A 312 12.78 14.77 10.82
N MET A 313 12.38 13.50 10.91
CA MET A 313 11.01 13.05 10.61
C MET A 313 10.14 12.82 11.85
N ILE A 314 10.69 12.13 12.87
CA ILE A 314 9.94 11.60 14.03
C ILE A 314 9.12 12.65 14.82
N HIS A 315 9.49 13.93 14.74
CA HIS A 315 8.81 15.03 15.43
C HIS A 315 8.07 16.01 14.49
N ARG A 316 8.02 15.76 13.17
CA ARG A 316 7.42 16.68 12.19
C ARG A 316 6.06 16.22 11.63
N SER A 317 5.84 14.92 11.53
CA SER A 317 4.64 14.33 10.91
C SER A 317 4.39 12.93 11.48
N PRO A 318 3.14 12.41 11.44
CA PRO A 318 2.86 11.00 11.65
C PRO A 318 3.77 10.10 10.80
N PHE A 319 4.46 9.15 11.44
CA PHE A 319 5.56 8.40 10.84
C PHE A 319 5.41 6.88 11.01
N VAL A 320 5.36 6.17 9.88
CA VAL A 320 5.36 4.70 9.81
C VAL A 320 6.78 4.22 9.49
N ASP A 321 7.47 3.67 10.49
CA ASP A 321 8.77 3.04 10.31
C ASP A 321 8.61 1.65 9.69
N VAL A 322 8.93 1.54 8.40
CA VAL A 322 9.00 0.25 7.69
C VAL A 322 10.45 -0.16 7.42
N PHE A 323 11.43 0.66 7.82
CA PHE A 323 12.85 0.34 7.66
C PHE A 323 13.19 -0.81 8.60
N GLN A 324 12.96 -0.63 9.91
CA GLN A 324 13.30 -1.62 10.94
C GLN A 324 12.59 -2.95 10.73
N ALA A 325 11.29 -2.90 10.36
CA ALA A 325 10.51 -4.08 10.03
C ALA A 325 11.09 -4.83 8.82
N THR A 326 11.55 -4.12 7.78
CA THR A 326 12.14 -4.79 6.60
C THR A 326 13.61 -5.19 6.79
N ASP A 327 14.35 -4.52 7.68
CA ASP A 327 15.73 -4.90 8.01
C ASP A 327 15.77 -6.18 8.85
N SER A 328 14.94 -6.24 9.88
CA SER A 328 14.70 -7.42 10.72
C SER A 328 14.25 -8.66 9.94
N CYS A 329 13.79 -8.49 8.69
CA CYS A 329 13.27 -9.55 7.83
C CYS A 329 14.41 -10.39 7.20
N ILE A 330 15.00 -11.27 8.02
CA ILE A 330 16.12 -12.16 7.65
C ILE A 330 15.70 -13.54 7.11
N TRP A 331 14.40 -13.83 6.99
CA TRP A 331 13.93 -15.13 6.50
C TRP A 331 14.20 -15.30 4.99
N LYS A 332 14.37 -16.55 4.53
CA LYS A 332 14.60 -16.87 3.10
C LYS A 332 13.47 -16.44 2.16
N ASN A 333 12.29 -16.13 2.69
CA ASN A 333 11.15 -15.58 1.96
C ASN A 333 10.96 -14.06 2.15
N CYS A 334 11.73 -13.36 2.98
CA CYS A 334 11.54 -11.91 3.23
C CYS A 334 11.79 -11.01 2.01
N SER A 335 12.56 -11.48 1.03
CA SER A 335 12.83 -10.77 -0.22
C SER A 335 12.83 -11.72 -1.41
N VAL A 336 12.63 -11.15 -2.60
CA VAL A 336 12.75 -11.84 -3.89
C VAL A 336 14.22 -11.89 -4.33
N ASP A 337 14.96 -10.79 -4.15
CA ASP A 337 16.25 -10.47 -4.79
C ASP A 337 17.16 -9.56 -3.92
N GLY A 338 16.91 -9.53 -2.61
CA GLY A 338 17.55 -8.61 -1.64
C GLY A 338 16.92 -7.20 -1.60
N SER A 339 16.16 -6.82 -2.62
CA SER A 339 15.59 -5.48 -2.81
C SER A 339 14.06 -5.48 -2.69
N HIS A 340 13.38 -6.16 -3.61
CA HIS A 340 11.94 -6.31 -3.63
C HIS A 340 11.48 -7.20 -2.46
N ARG A 341 10.51 -6.72 -1.70
CA ARG A 341 9.96 -7.44 -0.54
C ARG A 341 8.72 -8.23 -0.93
N LYS A 342 8.60 -9.43 -0.36
CA LYS A 342 7.54 -10.40 -0.71
C LYS A 342 6.16 -9.97 -0.25
N ARG A 343 5.12 -10.62 -0.77
CA ARG A 343 3.72 -10.19 -0.61
C ARG A 343 3.30 -9.99 0.84
N PHE A 344 3.60 -10.95 1.72
CA PHE A 344 3.30 -10.85 3.17
C PHE A 344 3.96 -9.64 3.85
N VAL A 345 5.20 -9.31 3.48
CA VAL A 345 5.90 -8.12 4.02
C VAL A 345 5.16 -6.83 3.65
N ASN A 346 4.49 -6.80 2.50
CA ASN A 346 3.70 -5.64 2.08
C ASN A 346 2.32 -5.59 2.77
N ARG A 347 1.71 -6.74 3.07
CA ARG A 347 0.56 -6.84 3.99
C ARG A 347 0.93 -6.35 5.40
N TRP A 348 2.11 -6.72 5.93
CA TRP A 348 2.57 -6.24 7.24
C TRP A 348 2.79 -4.72 7.30
N LYS A 349 3.38 -4.11 6.26
CA LYS A 349 3.47 -2.64 6.17
C LYS A 349 2.10 -1.96 6.17
N ALA A 350 1.08 -2.59 5.56
CA ALA A 350 -0.29 -2.08 5.58
C ALA A 350 -0.94 -2.25 6.96
N GLN A 351 -0.66 -3.32 7.71
CA GLN A 351 -1.04 -3.45 9.12
C GLN A 351 -0.38 -2.37 9.99
N LEU A 352 0.90 -2.05 9.78
CA LEU A 352 1.56 -0.93 10.47
C LEU A 352 0.91 0.43 10.16
N LEU A 353 0.53 0.67 8.89
CA LEU A 353 -0.22 1.87 8.50
C LEU A 353 -1.61 1.92 9.17
N LEU A 354 -2.34 0.80 9.25
CA LEU A 354 -3.62 0.72 9.95
C LEU A 354 -3.45 1.01 11.45
N ASN A 355 -2.40 0.52 12.10
CA ASN A 355 -2.09 0.86 13.50
C ASN A 355 -1.76 2.36 13.73
N THR A 356 -1.40 3.10 12.68
CA THR A 356 -1.25 4.58 12.71
C THR A 356 -2.57 5.32 12.49
N LEU A 357 -3.45 4.77 11.65
CA LEU A 357 -4.74 5.36 11.22
C LEU A 357 -5.93 5.00 12.12
N CYS A 358 -5.87 3.87 12.82
CA CYS A 358 -6.99 3.19 13.43
C CYS A 358 -6.70 2.82 14.89
N GLU A 359 -7.72 2.84 15.74
CA GLU A 359 -7.64 2.22 17.06
C GLU A 359 -8.89 1.46 17.46
N VAL A 360 -8.68 0.36 18.20
CA VAL A 360 -9.70 -0.43 18.88
C VAL A 360 -10.22 0.34 20.09
N VAL A 361 -11.52 0.18 20.40
CA VAL A 361 -12.28 0.95 21.41
C VAL A 361 -13.09 0.05 22.32
#